data_AF-A0A534BPA9-F1
#
_entry.id   AF-A0A534BPA9-F1
#
_cell.length_a   1.000
_cell.length_b   1.000
_cell.length_c   1.000
_cell.angle_alpha   90.00
_cell.angle_beta   90.00
_cell.angle_gamma   90.00
#
_symmetry.space_group_name_H-M   'P 1'
#
loop_
_entity.id
_entity.type
_entity.pdbx_description
1 polymer ?
#
loop_
_entity_poly.entity_id
_entity_poly.type
_entity_poly.pdbx_seq_one_letter_code
_entity_poly.pdbx_strand_id
1 'polypeptide(L)'
;MKFGIERLIEEPALRKPLAGRRVALLAHPASVTRDLTHSLDALAALSDLRLSAALGPQHGLRGDKQDNMIESPDYLDPVHHIPV
;
A
#
# COMPACT_ATOMS: atom_id res chain seq x y z
N MET A 1 2.10 -20.01 -7.93
CA MET A 1 1.45 -19.50 -6.72
C MET A 1 0.94 -18.08 -6.98
N LYS A 2 -0.23 -17.67 -6.45
CA LYS A 2 -0.69 -16.27 -6.46
C LYS A 2 -0.50 -15.67 -5.07
N PHE A 3 0.03 -14.45 -4.98
CA PHE A 3 0.15 -13.73 -3.72
C PHE A 3 -1.22 -13.19 -3.27
N GLY A 4 -1.36 -12.88 -1.98
CA GLY A 4 -2.60 -12.34 -1.42
C GLY A 4 -3.03 -11.04 -2.11
N ILE A 5 -2.07 -10.17 -2.45
CA ILE A 5 -2.33 -8.90 -3.13
C ILE A 5 -2.96 -9.10 -4.52
N GLU A 6 -2.45 -10.05 -5.31
CA GLU A 6 -2.99 -10.38 -6.63
C GLU A 6 -4.45 -10.84 -6.53
N ARG A 7 -4.73 -11.72 -5.56
CA ARG A 7 -6.09 -12.19 -5.30
C ARG A 7 -7.01 -11.04 -4.90
N LEU A 8 -6.54 -10.15 -4.02
CA LEU A 8 -7.32 -8.99 -3.59
C LEU A 8 -7.63 -8.04 -4.75
N ILE A 9 -6.73 -7.90 -5.73
CA ILE A 9 -6.92 -7.08 -6.94
C ILE A 9 -7.86 -7.76 -7.95
N GLU A 10 -7.68 -9.05 -8.20
CA GLU A 10 -8.41 -9.79 -9.23
C GLU A 10 -9.81 -10.25 -8.80
N GLU A 11 -10.06 -10.40 -7.49
CA GLU A 11 -11.31 -10.96 -6.96
C GLU A 11 -12.14 -9.89 -6.21
N PRO A 12 -13.05 -9.14 -6.87
CA PRO A 12 -13.87 -8.11 -6.23
C PRO A 12 -14.67 -8.59 -5.01
N ALA A 13 -15.01 -9.87 -4.96
CA ALA A 13 -15.69 -10.47 -3.81
C ALA A 13 -14.89 -10.34 -2.50
N LEU A 14 -13.55 -10.40 -2.57
CA LEU A 14 -12.66 -10.23 -1.42
C LEU A 14 -12.61 -8.78 -0.92
N ARG A 15 -12.94 -7.81 -1.77
CA ARG A 15 -12.95 -6.38 -1.42
C ARG A 15 -14.30 -5.90 -0.87
N LYS A 16 -15.37 -6.69 -1.00
CA LYS A 16 -16.71 -6.34 -0.49
C LYS A 16 -16.72 -5.84 0.97
N PRO A 17 -15.98 -6.44 1.92
CA PRO A 17 -15.97 -5.95 3.31
C PRO A 17 -15.34 -4.57 3.49
N LEU A 18 -14.55 -4.10 2.52
CA LEU A 18 -13.84 -2.82 2.53
C LEU A 18 -14.63 -1.69 1.85
N ALA A 19 -15.71 -2.02 1.13
CA ALA A 19 -16.52 -1.04 0.42
C ALA A 19 -17.05 0.05 1.36
N GLY A 20 -16.85 1.32 0.98
CA GLY A 20 -17.24 2.49 1.78
C GLY A 20 -16.38 2.74 3.03
N ARG A 21 -15.41 1.88 3.33
CA ARG A 21 -14.50 2.06 4.47
C ARG A 21 -13.26 2.83 4.06
N ARG A 22 -12.64 3.51 5.03
CA ARG A 22 -11.30 4.07 4.90
C ARG A 22 -10.29 2.95 5.13
N VAL A 23 -9.42 2.71 4.16
CA VAL A 23 -8.40 1.66 4.23
C VAL A 23 -7.03 2.32 4.37
N ALA A 24 -6.22 1.82 5.30
CA ALA A 24 -4.80 2.14 5.39
C ALA A 24 -3.98 0.93 4.96
N LEU A 25 -2.91 1.14 4.19
CA LEU A 25 -2.02 0.08 3.74
C LEU A 25 -0.74 0.07 4.59
N LEU A 26 -0.52 -0.99 5.36
CA LEU A 26 0.80 -1.28 5.92
C LEU A 26 1.62 -2.06 4.88
N ALA A 27 2.69 -1.47 4.37
CA ALA A 27 3.52 -2.06 3.34
C ALA A 27 4.99 -1.65 3.46
N HIS A 28 5.87 -2.46 2.88
CA HIS A 28 7.31 -2.22 2.78
C HIS A 28 7.75 -2.44 1.33
N PRO A 29 9.02 -2.16 0.95
CA PRO A 29 9.41 -2.12 -0.47
C PRO A 29 9.20 -3.41 -1.26
N ALA A 30 9.19 -4.57 -0.60
CA ALA A 30 8.93 -5.86 -1.25
C ALA A 30 7.45 -6.23 -1.31
N SER A 31 6.56 -5.36 -0.85
CA SER A 31 5.10 -5.48 -0.99
C SER A 31 4.71 -5.18 -2.44
N VAL A 32 5.08 -6.05 -3.36
CA VAL A 32 4.89 -5.86 -4.81
C VAL A 32 4.04 -6.98 -5.41
N THR A 33 3.38 -6.67 -6.52
CA THR A 33 2.72 -7.62 -7.42
C THR A 33 3.76 -8.46 -8.18
N ARG A 34 3.31 -9.41 -9.00
CA ARG A 34 4.22 -10.26 -9.78
C ARG A 34 5.08 -9.48 -10.78
N ASP A 35 4.57 -8.38 -11.30
CA ASP A 35 5.27 -7.49 -12.24
C ASP A 35 6.08 -6.39 -11.54
N LEU A 36 6.31 -6.52 -10.22
CA LEU A 36 7.04 -5.59 -9.38
C LEU A 36 6.37 -4.22 -9.20
N THR A 37 5.07 -4.10 -9.50
CA THR A 37 4.27 -2.94 -9.13
C THR A 37 4.09 -2.90 -7.62
N HIS A 38 4.37 -1.76 -6.98
CA HIS A 38 4.17 -1.64 -5.53
C HIS A 38 2.67 -1.75 -5.17
N SER A 39 2.36 -2.45 -4.08
CA SER A 39 0.97 -2.72 -3.65
C SER A 39 0.16 -1.44 -3.46
N LEU A 40 0.80 -0.34 -3.03
CA LEU A 40 0.12 0.95 -2.93
C LEU A 40 -0.40 1.42 -4.29
N ASP A 41 0.45 1.36 -5.32
CA ASP A 41 0.10 1.81 -6.67
C ASP A 41 -0.98 0.90 -7.28
N ALA A 42 -0.83 -0.42 -7.08
CA ALA A 42 -1.78 -1.41 -7.58
C ALA A 42 -3.18 -1.28 -6.93
N LEU A 43 -3.24 -1.01 -5.62
CA LEU A 43 -4.51 -0.81 -4.91
C LEU A 43 -5.12 0.56 -5.19
N ALA A 44 -4.31 1.60 -5.38
CA ALA A 44 -4.79 2.94 -5.72
C ALA A 44 -5.45 3.01 -7.11
N ALA A 45 -5.08 2.10 -8.02
CA ALA A 45 -5.72 1.97 -9.33
C ALA A 45 -7.14 1.39 -9.27
N LEU A 46 -7.58 0.85 -8.13
CA LEU A 46 -8.91 0.29 -7.95
C LEU A 46 -9.93 1.36 -7.57
N SER A 47 -10.99 1.50 -8.35
CA SER A 47 -12.05 2.49 -8.11
C SER A 47 -12.99 2.12 -6.95
N ASP A 48 -12.97 0.88 -6.49
CA ASP A 48 -13.84 0.36 -5.43
C ASP A 48 -13.18 0.36 -4.03
N LEU A 49 -11.94 0.87 -3.92
CA LEU A 49 -11.24 1.04 -2.65
C LEU A 49 -10.93 2.51 -2.36
N ARG A 50 -11.13 2.89 -1.10
CA ARG A 50 -10.74 4.21 -0.58
C ARG A 50 -9.48 4.09 0.28
N LEU A 51 -8.32 4.16 -0.36
CA LEU A 51 -7.05 4.32 0.35
C LEU A 51 -7.01 5.71 1.01
N SER A 52 -6.76 5.73 2.31
CA SER A 52 -6.80 6.95 3.14
C SER A 52 -5.47 7.26 3.82
N ALA A 53 -4.56 6.28 3.89
CA ALA A 53 -3.21 6.41 4.40
C ALA A 53 -2.37 5.20 3.96
N ALA A 54 -1.06 5.31 4.01
CA ALA A 54 -0.16 4.18 4.05
C ALA A 54 0.70 4.24 5.32
N LEU A 55 1.32 3.13 5.69
CA LEU A 55 2.17 3.01 6.87
C LEU A 55 3.41 2.22 6.44
N GLY A 56 4.58 2.82 6.62
CA GLY A 56 5.86 2.13 6.41
C GLY A 56 6.35 1.52 7.73
N PRO A 57 6.78 0.24 7.76
CA PRO A 57 7.51 -0.31 8.89
C PRO A 57 8.96 0.22 8.89
N GLN A 58 9.87 -0.46 9.59
CA GLN A 58 11.30 -0.16 9.52
C GLN A 58 11.78 -0.11 8.05
N HIS A 59 12.63 0.87 7.73
CA HIS A 59 13.14 1.20 6.39
C HIS A 59 12.15 1.90 5.43
N GLY A 60 10.96 2.28 5.92
CA GLY A 60 10.01 3.12 5.18
C GLY A 60 9.15 2.35 4.19
N LEU A 61 8.15 3.03 3.64
CA LEU A 61 7.16 2.45 2.73
C LEU A 61 7.81 2.03 1.40
N ARG A 62 8.69 2.89 0.84
CA ARG A 62 9.34 2.68 -0.46
C ARG A 62 10.85 2.48 -0.38
N GLY A 63 11.41 2.28 0.82
CA GLY A 63 12.83 1.98 0.99
C GLY A 63 13.69 3.24 0.95
N ASP A 64 13.05 4.37 1.24
CA ASP A 64 13.63 5.71 1.27
C ASP A 64 14.54 5.94 2.48
N LYS A 65 14.63 4.96 3.41
CA LYS A 65 15.36 5.10 4.67
C LYS A 65 16.46 4.06 4.81
N GLN A 66 17.63 4.54 5.24
CA GLN A 66 18.78 3.70 5.58
C GLN A 66 18.68 3.15 7.01
N ASP A 67 19.54 2.18 7.30
CA ASP A 67 19.62 1.47 8.59
C ASP A 67 20.22 2.36 9.69
N ASN A 68 19.42 3.28 10.23
CA ASN A 68 19.83 4.15 11.33
C ASN A 68 18.86 4.14 12.52
N MET A 69 17.79 3.34 12.48
CA MET A 69 16.75 3.22 13.53
C MET A 69 16.06 4.54 13.91
N ILE A 70 16.13 5.57 13.03
CA ILE A 70 15.48 6.85 13.25
C ILE A 70 14.06 6.80 12.68
N GLU A 71 13.07 7.16 13.50
CA GLU A 71 11.69 7.34 13.06
C GLU A 71 11.62 8.38 11.93
N SER A 72 10.84 8.07 10.91
CA SER A 72 10.65 8.99 9.79
C SER A 72 9.51 9.95 10.08
N PRO A 73 9.62 11.23 9.69
CA PRO A 73 8.50 12.14 9.79
C PRO A 73 7.39 11.70 8.84
N ASP A 74 6.14 11.97 9.24
CA ASP A 74 4.96 11.83 8.38
C ASP A 74 5.13 12.69 7.11
N TYR A 75 4.64 12.18 5.98
CA TYR A 75 4.62 12.92 4.71
C TYR A 75 3.38 12.63 3.88
N LEU A 76 3.17 13.39 2.80
CA LEU A 76 2.14 13.08 1.80
C LEU A 76 2.80 12.31 0.66
N ASP A 77 2.27 11.12 0.33
CA ASP A 77 2.72 10.38 -0.84
C ASP A 77 2.60 11.27 -2.09
N PRO A 78 3.68 11.47 -2.86
CA PRO A 78 3.68 12.45 -3.95
C PRO A 78 2.83 12.02 -5.16
N VAL A 79 2.41 10.76 -5.23
CA VAL A 79 1.60 10.22 -6.33
C VAL A 79 0.13 10.21 -5.94
N HIS A 80 -0.17 9.61 -4.79
CA HIS A 80 -1.54 9.35 -4.33
C HIS A 80 -2.09 10.41 -3.39
N HIS A 81 -1.24 11.33 -2.92
CA HIS A 81 -1.63 12.46 -2.06
C HIS A 81 -2.35 12.02 -0.78
N ILE A 82 -1.95 10.86 -0.23
CA ILE A 82 -2.42 10.36 1.07
C ILE A 82 -1.30 10.46 2.11
N PRO A 83 -1.63 10.57 3.41
CA PRO A 83 -0.64 10.51 4.48
C PRO A 83 0.11 9.17 4.49
N VAL A 84 1.42 9.21 4.72
CA VAL A 84 2.33 8.08 4.93
C VAL A 84 3.16 8.31 6.17
#